data_AF-A0A7X7QGJ6-F1
#
_entry.id   AF-A0A7X7QGJ6-F1
#
_cell.length_a   1.000
_cell.length_b   1.000
_cell.length_c   1.000
_cell.angle_alpha   90.00
_cell.angle_beta   90.00
_cell.angle_gamma   90.00
#
_symmetry.space_group_name_H-M   'P 1'
#
loop_
_entity.id
_entity.type
_entity.pdbx_description
1 polymer ?
#
loop_
_entity_poly.entity_id
_entity_poly.type
_entity_poly.pdbx_seq_one_letter_code
_entity_poly.pdbx_strand_id
1 'polypeptide(L)'
;KGVIPTRALLLSPPETKIADIMLPHVIAVPADATVLEACEFFVFHRFLAFPVVDAERKLFGAIDVELYTDELRDLNEGGFDHLFQLIGVHLAKAHRPGATAAFRSRFPWLISNMISGILAAMLSGLFKEDLERAVSLALFITVVLALAESVSIQSVSLALQLLHGKLPTWSSIAWKVCREFVVGTLLGATCGTIVGLAALAWLGQLNLTLSIFGGIAASVTAAAVLGVAVPNLLRRLKLDPQVAAGPIVLAMTDLITLLCYFNVARWLMN
;
A
#
# COMPACT_ATOMS: atom_id res chain seq x y z
N LYS A 1 -7.05 -35.76 -29.92
CA LYS A 1 -7.59 -34.49 -29.39
C LYS A 1 -6.39 -33.68 -28.91
N GLY A 2 -6.29 -32.41 -29.26
CA GLY A 2 -5.10 -31.61 -28.98
C GLY A 2 -5.30 -30.16 -29.41
N VAL A 3 -4.32 -29.32 -29.10
CA VAL A 3 -4.23 -27.93 -29.60
C VAL A 3 -3.04 -27.80 -30.55
N ILE A 4 -3.17 -26.98 -31.58
CA ILE A 4 -2.11 -26.77 -32.58
C ILE A 4 -1.74 -25.30 -32.57
N PRO A 5 -0.50 -24.95 -32.22
CA PRO A 5 -0.01 -23.59 -32.41
C PRO A 5 0.01 -23.23 -33.89
N THR A 6 -0.51 -22.05 -34.26
CA THR A 6 -0.54 -21.58 -35.66
C THR A 6 0.83 -21.64 -36.34
N ARG A 7 1.90 -21.33 -35.60
CA ARG A 7 3.29 -21.47 -36.08
C ARG A 7 3.64 -22.89 -36.52
N ALA A 8 3.19 -23.91 -35.79
CA ALA A 8 3.49 -25.30 -36.10
C ALA A 8 2.73 -25.74 -37.35
N LEU A 9 1.50 -25.25 -37.53
CA LEU A 9 0.73 -25.48 -38.74
C LEU A 9 1.38 -24.82 -39.97
N LEU A 10 1.87 -23.59 -39.84
CA LEU A 10 2.47 -22.83 -40.95
C LEU A 10 3.87 -23.32 -41.34
N LEU A 11 4.63 -23.88 -40.40
CA LEU A 11 6.02 -24.31 -40.62
C LEU A 11 6.14 -25.80 -40.98
N SER A 12 5.03 -26.55 -40.95
CA SER A 12 5.03 -27.98 -41.29
C SER A 12 4.71 -28.21 -42.76
N PRO A 13 5.27 -29.25 -43.41
CA PRO A 13 4.90 -29.64 -44.77
C PRO A 13 3.39 -29.92 -44.88
N PRO A 14 2.73 -29.55 -46.00
CA PRO A 14 1.28 -29.70 -46.18
C PRO A 14 0.76 -31.14 -46.04
N GLU A 15 1.62 -32.12 -46.31
CA GLU A 15 1.29 -33.55 -46.26
C GLU A 15 1.37 -34.13 -44.84
N THR A 16 1.90 -33.36 -43.87
CA THR A 16 2.07 -33.80 -42.48
C THR A 16 0.72 -33.96 -41.80
N LYS A 17 0.49 -35.08 -41.12
CA LYS A 17 -0.76 -35.29 -40.40
C LYS A 17 -0.86 -34.34 -39.22
N ILE A 18 -2.04 -33.76 -39.02
CA ILE A 18 -2.37 -32.92 -37.87
C ILE A 18 -2.04 -33.61 -36.53
N ALA A 19 -2.29 -34.91 -36.45
CA ALA A 19 -2.04 -35.69 -35.23
C ALA A 19 -0.56 -35.69 -34.80
N ASP A 20 0.36 -35.49 -35.74
CA ASP A 20 1.80 -35.54 -35.50
C ASP A 20 2.35 -34.18 -35.02
N ILE A 21 1.60 -33.10 -35.25
CA ILE A 21 1.99 -31.72 -34.88
C ILE A 21 1.09 -31.09 -33.80
N MET A 22 0.03 -31.78 -33.39
CA MET A 22 -0.84 -31.34 -32.30
C MET A 22 -0.24 -31.66 -30.93
N LEU A 23 -0.48 -30.78 -29.96
CA LEU A 23 -0.15 -31.00 -28.56
C LEU A 23 -1.29 -31.78 -27.88
N PRO A 24 -1.06 -33.01 -27.39
CA PRO A 24 -2.12 -33.86 -26.84
C PRO A 24 -2.55 -33.45 -25.42
N HIS A 25 -1.65 -32.82 -24.66
CA HIS A 25 -1.93 -32.35 -23.30
C HIS A 25 -2.49 -30.92 -23.34
N VAL A 26 -3.81 -30.83 -23.46
CA VAL A 26 -4.53 -29.56 -23.53
C VAL A 26 -4.86 -29.09 -22.12
N ILE A 27 -4.39 -27.89 -21.78
CA ILE A 27 -4.84 -27.14 -20.61
C ILE A 27 -6.11 -26.40 -21.03
N ALA A 28 -7.22 -26.66 -20.33
CA ALA A 28 -8.54 -26.14 -20.67
C ALA A 28 -9.19 -25.49 -19.44
N VAL A 29 -10.01 -24.47 -19.69
CA VAL A 29 -10.76 -23.75 -18.66
C VAL A 29 -12.17 -24.35 -18.55
N PRO A 30 -12.69 -24.66 -17.34
CA PRO A 30 -14.07 -25.10 -17.16
C PRO A 30 -15.09 -24.06 -17.61
N ALA A 31 -16.22 -24.48 -18.18
CA ALA A 31 -17.27 -23.56 -18.64
C ALA A 31 -17.99 -22.81 -17.49
N ASP A 32 -17.89 -23.30 -16.27
CA ASP A 32 -18.40 -22.68 -15.05
C ASP A 32 -17.35 -21.84 -14.31
N ALA A 33 -16.13 -21.72 -14.86
CA ALA A 33 -15.08 -20.91 -14.26
C ALA A 33 -15.46 -19.43 -14.24
N THR A 34 -15.15 -18.77 -13.12
CA THR A 34 -15.29 -17.34 -12.99
C THR A 34 -14.25 -16.60 -13.82
N VAL A 35 -14.50 -15.31 -14.11
CA VAL A 35 -13.54 -14.45 -14.83
C VAL A 35 -12.18 -14.43 -14.14
N LEU A 36 -12.15 -14.35 -12.80
CA LEU A 36 -10.91 -14.35 -12.02
C LEU A 36 -10.11 -15.65 -12.20
N GLU A 37 -10.78 -16.80 -12.16
CA GLU A 37 -10.14 -18.10 -12.38
C GLU A 37 -9.58 -18.20 -13.80
N ALA A 38 -10.32 -17.71 -14.82
CA ALA A 38 -9.79 -17.64 -16.19
C ALA A 38 -8.54 -16.74 -16.28
N CYS A 39 -8.52 -15.59 -15.59
CA CYS A 39 -7.33 -14.72 -15.53
C CYS A 39 -6.12 -15.42 -14.90
N GLU A 40 -6.30 -16.20 -13.82
CA GLU A 40 -5.22 -16.97 -13.21
C GLU A 40 -4.57 -17.94 -14.22
N PHE A 41 -5.36 -18.58 -15.08
CA PHE A 41 -4.84 -19.46 -16.13
C PHE A 41 -3.92 -18.73 -17.12
N PHE A 42 -4.29 -17.51 -17.55
CA PHE A 42 -3.45 -16.68 -18.42
C PHE A 42 -2.13 -16.30 -17.73
N VAL A 43 -2.15 -15.98 -16.44
CA VAL A 43 -0.94 -15.64 -15.67
C VAL A 43 -0.02 -16.84 -15.49
N PHE A 44 -0.57 -18.01 -15.13
CA PHE A 44 0.23 -19.21 -14.84
C PHE A 44 0.80 -19.88 -16.09
N HIS A 45 0.02 -19.94 -17.17
CA HIS A 45 0.43 -20.70 -18.36
C HIS A 45 0.91 -19.83 -19.53
N ARG A 46 0.67 -18.51 -19.51
CA ARG A 46 1.15 -17.55 -20.52
C ARG A 46 0.77 -17.92 -21.96
N PHE A 47 -0.40 -18.51 -22.15
CA PHE A 47 -0.96 -18.80 -23.48
C PHE A 47 -1.79 -17.62 -23.97
N LEU A 48 -1.94 -17.50 -25.30
CA LEU A 48 -2.76 -16.46 -25.91
C LEU A 48 -4.25 -16.81 -25.89
N ALA A 49 -4.60 -18.09 -25.80
CA ALA A 49 -5.98 -18.51 -25.68
C ALA A 49 -6.07 -19.86 -24.96
N PHE A 50 -7.21 -20.12 -24.32
CA PHE A 50 -7.55 -21.43 -23.77
C PHE A 50 -8.84 -21.96 -24.40
N PRO A 51 -8.94 -23.28 -24.61
CA PRO A 51 -10.23 -23.90 -24.89
C PRO A 51 -11.07 -23.94 -23.61
N VAL A 52 -12.35 -23.60 -23.74
CA VAL A 52 -13.35 -23.73 -22.69
C VAL A 52 -14.06 -25.06 -22.87
N VAL A 53 -14.16 -25.85 -21.80
CA VAL A 53 -14.74 -27.20 -21.83
C VAL A 53 -15.87 -27.36 -20.82
N ASP A 54 -16.88 -28.14 -21.18
CA ASP A 54 -17.96 -28.53 -20.27
C ASP A 54 -17.53 -29.65 -19.29
N ALA A 55 -18.44 -30.06 -18.41
CA ALA A 55 -18.21 -31.13 -17.44
C ALA A 55 -17.86 -32.49 -18.08
N GLU A 56 -18.25 -32.72 -19.33
CA GLU A 56 -17.96 -33.93 -20.10
C GLU A 56 -16.65 -33.81 -20.91
N ARG A 57 -15.89 -32.72 -20.71
CA ARG A 57 -14.67 -32.36 -21.46
C ARG A 57 -14.91 -32.22 -22.97
N LYS A 58 -16.11 -31.81 -23.39
CA LYS A 58 -16.38 -31.39 -24.76
C LYS A 58 -16.04 -29.92 -24.90
N LEU A 59 -15.52 -29.56 -26.07
CA LEU A 59 -15.16 -28.17 -26.39
C LEU A 59 -16.45 -27.35 -26.47
N PHE A 60 -16.59 -26.41 -25.55
CA PHE A 60 -17.70 -25.47 -25.49
C PHE A 60 -17.39 -24.17 -26.24
N GLY A 61 -16.13 -23.73 -26.18
CA GLY A 61 -15.67 -22.52 -26.86
C GLY A 61 -14.17 -22.28 -26.67
N ALA A 62 -13.73 -21.06 -26.92
CA ALA A 62 -12.37 -20.61 -26.64
C ALA A 62 -12.40 -19.19 -26.06
N ILE A 63 -11.41 -18.91 -25.23
CA ILE A 63 -11.23 -17.64 -24.53
C ILE A 63 -9.86 -17.08 -24.95
N ASP A 64 -9.83 -15.87 -25.51
CA ASP A 64 -8.63 -15.24 -26.07
C ASP A 64 -8.15 -14.12 -25.16
N VAL A 65 -6.84 -13.98 -24.97
CA VAL A 65 -6.19 -12.91 -24.20
C VAL A 65 -6.59 -11.52 -24.69
N GLU A 66 -6.93 -11.35 -25.96
CA GLU A 66 -7.37 -10.06 -26.51
C GLU A 66 -8.68 -9.57 -25.89
N LEU A 67 -9.61 -10.48 -25.53
CA LEU A 67 -10.81 -10.13 -24.77
C LEU A 67 -10.47 -9.60 -23.36
N TYR A 68 -9.27 -9.93 -22.85
CA TYR A 68 -8.81 -9.59 -21.51
C TYR A 68 -7.72 -8.53 -21.50
N THR A 69 -7.23 -8.02 -22.63
CA THR A 69 -6.12 -7.05 -22.59
C THR A 69 -6.49 -5.80 -21.80
N ASP A 70 -7.76 -5.38 -21.85
CA ASP A 70 -8.26 -4.25 -21.05
C ASP A 70 -8.49 -4.65 -19.58
N GLU A 71 -9.00 -5.85 -19.28
CA GLU A 71 -9.26 -6.33 -17.90
C GLU A 71 -7.98 -6.75 -17.15
N LEU A 72 -7.01 -7.37 -17.83
CA LEU A 72 -5.66 -7.64 -17.33
C LEU A 72 -4.85 -6.36 -17.22
N ARG A 73 -5.10 -5.37 -18.09
CA ARG A 73 -4.58 -4.02 -17.90
C ARG A 73 -5.19 -3.39 -16.66
N ASP A 74 -6.48 -3.53 -16.38
CA ASP A 74 -7.08 -3.05 -15.12
C ASP A 74 -6.51 -3.80 -13.88
N LEU A 75 -6.18 -5.09 -13.99
CA LEU A 75 -5.52 -5.86 -12.93
C LEU A 75 -4.04 -5.44 -12.71
N ASN A 76 -3.30 -5.14 -13.78
CA ASN A 76 -1.91 -4.64 -13.69
C ASN A 76 -1.85 -3.15 -13.34
N GLU A 77 -2.76 -2.34 -13.85
CA GLU A 77 -2.93 -0.92 -13.52
C GLU A 77 -3.42 -0.75 -12.10
N GLY A 78 -4.29 -1.63 -11.58
CA GLY A 78 -4.75 -1.59 -10.19
C GLY A 78 -3.59 -1.54 -9.19
N GLY A 79 -2.58 -2.40 -9.37
CA GLY A 79 -1.39 -2.42 -8.51
C GLY A 79 -0.62 -1.09 -8.50
N PHE A 80 -0.51 -0.41 -9.64
CA PHE A 80 0.12 0.91 -9.73
C PHE A 80 -0.80 2.04 -9.27
N ASP A 81 -2.08 1.99 -9.62
CA ASP A 81 -3.07 3.02 -9.28
C ASP A 81 -3.23 3.12 -7.76
N HIS A 82 -3.13 2.02 -7.00
CA HIS A 82 -3.12 2.06 -5.53
C HIS A 82 -1.97 2.91 -4.96
N LEU A 83 -0.78 2.83 -5.56
CA LEU A 83 0.38 3.65 -5.15
C LEU A 83 0.16 5.13 -5.45
N PHE A 84 -0.52 5.46 -6.55
CA PHE A 84 -0.87 6.84 -6.89
C PHE A 84 -2.03 7.37 -6.03
N GLN A 85 -3.01 6.53 -5.69
CA GLN A 85 -4.14 6.90 -4.84
C GLN A 85 -3.70 7.26 -3.41
N LEU A 86 -2.62 6.63 -2.90
CA LEU A 86 -1.98 6.97 -1.62
C LEU A 86 -1.59 8.45 -1.51
N ILE A 87 -1.20 9.07 -2.62
CA ILE A 87 -0.83 10.50 -2.71
C ILE A 87 -1.95 11.34 -3.35
N GLY A 88 -3.17 10.82 -3.42
CA GLY A 88 -4.34 11.54 -3.94
C GLY A 88 -4.41 11.66 -5.46
N VAL A 89 -3.65 10.84 -6.20
CA VAL A 89 -3.65 10.82 -7.67
C VAL A 89 -4.43 9.60 -8.16
N HIS A 90 -5.45 9.82 -9.00
CA HIS A 90 -6.19 8.74 -9.66
C HIS A 90 -5.68 8.60 -11.08
N LEU A 91 -4.96 7.51 -11.37
CA LEU A 91 -4.32 7.26 -12.66
C LEU A 91 -5.36 6.99 -13.75
N ALA A 92 -6.52 6.41 -13.39
CA ALA A 92 -7.68 6.24 -14.28
C ALA A 92 -8.21 7.56 -14.87
N LYS A 93 -7.90 8.72 -14.26
CA LYS A 93 -8.26 10.07 -14.76
C LYS A 93 -7.06 10.82 -15.37
N ALA A 94 -5.89 10.18 -15.49
CA ALA A 94 -4.65 10.85 -15.89
C ALA A 94 -4.53 11.11 -17.41
N HIS A 95 -5.43 10.57 -18.24
CA HIS A 95 -5.48 10.90 -19.66
C HIS A 95 -6.03 12.33 -19.88
N ARG A 96 -5.13 13.31 -19.83
CA ARG A 96 -5.29 14.73 -20.20
C ARG A 96 -6.42 15.53 -19.50
N PRO A 97 -6.48 15.59 -18.17
CA PRO A 97 -7.28 16.62 -17.51
C PRO A 97 -6.60 18.00 -17.69
N GLY A 98 -7.33 19.01 -18.15
CA GLY A 98 -6.88 20.41 -18.07
C GLY A 98 -6.59 20.80 -16.61
N ALA A 99 -5.83 21.87 -16.38
CA ALA A 99 -5.38 22.29 -15.03
C ALA A 99 -6.53 22.35 -14.00
N THR A 100 -7.72 22.75 -14.43
CA THR A 100 -8.94 22.83 -13.60
C THR A 100 -9.46 21.46 -13.16
N ALA A 101 -9.39 20.45 -14.02
CA ALA A 101 -9.79 19.08 -13.69
C ALA A 101 -8.78 18.43 -12.73
N ALA A 102 -7.48 18.67 -12.93
CA ALA A 102 -6.44 18.23 -11.99
C ALA A 102 -6.63 18.87 -10.60
N PHE A 103 -6.88 20.18 -10.54
CA PHE A 103 -7.19 20.88 -9.29
C PHE A 103 -8.40 20.26 -8.57
N ARG A 104 -9.54 20.10 -9.26
CA ARG A 104 -10.75 19.52 -8.66
C ARG A 104 -10.56 18.09 -8.15
N SER A 105 -9.66 17.33 -8.77
CA SER A 105 -9.33 15.98 -8.31
C SER A 105 -8.44 15.95 -7.05
N ARG A 106 -7.49 16.89 -6.92
CA ARG A 106 -6.51 16.92 -5.82
C ARG A 106 -6.94 17.77 -4.63
N PHE A 107 -7.78 18.78 -4.86
CA PHE A 107 -8.17 19.74 -3.83
C PHE A 107 -8.92 19.11 -2.64
N PRO A 108 -9.85 18.16 -2.82
CA PRO A 108 -10.49 17.48 -1.68
C PRO A 108 -9.48 16.74 -0.78
N TRP A 109 -8.48 16.11 -1.39
CA TRP A 109 -7.40 15.45 -0.66
C TRP A 109 -6.54 16.48 0.10
N LEU A 110 -6.23 17.61 -0.53
CA LEU A 110 -5.52 18.72 0.11
C LEU A 110 -6.31 19.33 1.29
N ILE A 111 -7.64 19.43 1.20
CA ILE A 111 -8.50 19.88 2.31
C ILE A 111 -8.34 18.93 3.50
N SER A 112 -8.34 17.62 3.28
CA SER A 112 -8.16 16.65 4.36
C SER A 112 -6.82 16.84 5.08
N ASN A 113 -5.73 17.02 4.34
CA ASN A 113 -4.42 17.27 4.92
C ASN A 113 -4.36 18.62 5.62
N MET A 114 -5.03 19.65 5.08
CA MET A 114 -5.12 20.96 5.72
C MET A 114 -5.86 20.88 7.06
N ILE A 115 -6.97 20.14 7.12
CA ILE A 115 -7.70 19.89 8.37
C ILE A 115 -6.82 19.14 9.37
N SER A 116 -6.12 18.08 8.92
CA SER A 116 -5.15 17.37 9.77
C SER A 116 -4.09 18.31 10.33
N GLY A 117 -3.46 19.10 9.47
CA GLY A 117 -2.40 20.03 9.87
C GLY A 117 -2.89 21.08 10.87
N ILE A 118 -4.13 21.59 10.72
CA ILE A 118 -4.75 22.48 11.69
C ILE A 118 -4.97 21.76 13.04
N LEU A 119 -5.49 20.53 13.02
CA LEU A 119 -5.66 19.73 14.25
C LEU A 119 -4.31 19.44 14.93
N ALA A 120 -3.27 19.12 14.16
CA ALA A 120 -1.91 18.91 14.63
C ALA A 120 -1.32 20.19 15.28
N ALA A 121 -1.59 21.36 14.68
CA ALA A 121 -1.19 22.65 15.26
C ALA A 121 -1.95 22.95 16.57
N MET A 122 -3.26 22.72 16.60
CA MET A 122 -4.07 22.86 17.82
C MET A 122 -3.60 21.91 18.93
N LEU A 123 -3.29 20.66 18.57
CA LEU A 123 -2.74 19.66 19.47
C LEU A 123 -1.38 20.08 20.03
N SER A 124 -0.50 20.62 19.20
CA SER A 124 0.80 21.17 19.65
C SER A 124 0.61 22.31 20.65
N GLY A 125 -0.48 23.10 20.52
CA GLY A 125 -0.87 24.11 21.49
C GLY A 125 -1.16 23.57 22.89
N LEU A 126 -1.58 22.31 23.04
CA LEU A 126 -1.78 21.65 24.34
C LEU A 126 -0.47 21.32 25.07
N PHE A 127 0.66 21.33 24.35
CA PHE A 127 2.00 21.10 24.87
C PHE A 127 2.83 22.39 24.95
N LYS A 128 2.17 23.55 24.84
CA LYS A 128 2.84 24.87 24.83
C LYS A 128 3.77 25.06 26.04
N GLU A 129 3.35 24.66 27.23
CA GLU A 129 4.19 24.75 28.44
C GLU A 129 5.47 23.92 28.34
N ASP A 130 5.40 22.73 27.74
CA ASP A 130 6.59 21.88 27.51
C ASP A 130 7.50 22.50 26.44
N LEU A 131 6.93 23.06 25.38
CA LEU A 131 7.68 23.80 24.35
C LEU A 131 8.36 25.05 24.93
N GLU A 132 7.75 25.75 25.89
CA GLU A 132 8.36 26.89 26.55
C GLU A 132 9.55 26.46 27.42
N ARG A 133 9.45 25.30 28.09
CA ARG A 133 10.57 24.72 28.85
C ARG A 133 11.69 24.23 27.94
N ALA A 134 11.35 23.73 26.75
CA ALA A 134 12.29 23.14 25.82
C ALA A 134 11.99 23.53 24.37
N VAL A 135 12.28 24.79 24.02
CA VAL A 135 12.05 25.36 22.68
C VAL A 135 12.70 24.51 21.59
N SER A 136 13.84 23.90 21.90
CA SER A 136 14.55 23.00 21.00
C SER A 136 13.73 21.79 20.54
N LEU A 137 12.77 21.29 21.34
CA LEU A 137 11.89 20.19 20.90
C LEU A 137 11.08 20.57 19.66
N ALA A 138 10.69 21.84 19.54
CA ALA A 138 9.92 22.33 18.41
C ALA A 138 10.71 22.27 17.09
N LEU A 139 12.04 22.41 17.16
CA LEU A 139 12.94 22.36 16.00
C LEU A 139 12.96 20.97 15.35
N PHE A 140 12.66 19.91 16.10
CA PHE A 140 12.68 18.53 15.61
C PHE A 140 11.31 18.01 15.18
N ILE A 141 10.22 18.77 15.38
CA ILE A 141 8.86 18.36 14.99
C ILE A 141 8.79 17.97 13.51
N THR A 142 9.41 18.77 12.64
CA THR A 142 9.44 18.53 11.20
C THR A 142 10.13 17.21 10.85
N VAL A 143 11.23 16.89 11.53
CA VAL A 143 11.98 15.65 11.34
C VAL A 143 11.16 14.45 11.82
N VAL A 144 10.55 14.55 13.00
CA VAL A 144 9.76 13.46 13.59
C VAL A 144 8.54 13.13 12.73
N LEU A 145 7.80 14.15 12.27
CA LEU A 145 6.66 13.98 11.36
C LEU A 145 7.10 13.33 10.04
N ALA A 146 8.14 13.84 9.39
CA ALA A 146 8.60 13.30 8.12
C ALA A 146 9.02 11.81 8.21
N LEU A 147 9.69 11.42 9.30
CA LEU A 147 10.08 10.03 9.54
C LEU A 147 8.86 9.14 9.77
N ALA A 148 7.94 9.57 10.63
CA ALA A 148 6.73 8.82 10.95
C ALA A 148 5.81 8.65 9.72
N GLU A 149 5.57 9.71 8.95
CA GLU A 149 4.81 9.65 7.69
C GLU A 149 5.46 8.71 6.68
N SER A 150 6.79 8.76 6.53
CA SER A 150 7.51 7.89 5.60
C SER A 150 7.32 6.41 5.95
N VAL A 151 7.47 6.06 7.23
CA VAL A 151 7.29 4.68 7.71
C VAL A 151 5.82 4.24 7.63
N SER A 152 4.90 5.14 7.93
CA SER A 152 3.45 4.90 7.80
C SER A 152 3.07 4.59 6.35
N ILE A 153 3.48 5.41 5.38
CA ILE A 153 3.21 5.19 3.95
C ILE A 153 3.81 3.87 3.47
N GLN A 154 5.03 3.53 3.89
CA GLN A 154 5.66 2.24 3.57
C GLN A 154 4.82 1.07 4.09
N SER A 155 4.37 1.17 5.34
CA SER A 155 3.55 0.15 5.99
C SER A 155 2.16 0.02 5.33
N VAL A 156 1.52 1.14 4.97
CA VAL A 156 0.25 1.14 4.23
C VAL A 156 0.40 0.52 2.85
N SER A 157 1.45 0.91 2.11
CA SER A 157 1.70 0.40 0.76
C SER A 157 1.82 -1.13 0.76
N LEU A 158 2.63 -1.67 1.69
CA LEU A 158 2.76 -3.12 1.88
C LEU A 158 1.44 -3.76 2.34
N ALA A 159 0.68 -3.11 3.21
CA ALA A 159 -0.62 -3.62 3.66
C ALA A 159 -1.62 -3.72 2.48
N LEU A 160 -1.71 -2.67 1.66
CA LEU A 160 -2.61 -2.60 0.49
C LEU A 160 -2.26 -3.66 -0.56
N GLN A 161 -0.98 -3.88 -0.86
CA GLN A 161 -0.56 -4.95 -1.79
C GLN A 161 -0.98 -6.35 -1.33
N LEU A 162 -1.01 -6.57 -0.01
CA LEU A 162 -1.38 -7.83 0.61
C LEU A 162 -2.90 -7.96 0.88
N LEU A 163 -3.70 -6.96 0.51
CA LEU A 163 -5.16 -6.95 0.71
C LEU A 163 -5.93 -7.58 -0.47
N HIS A 164 -5.27 -8.26 -1.41
CA HIS A 164 -5.96 -9.04 -2.45
C HIS A 164 -6.51 -10.38 -1.94
N GLY A 165 -7.64 -10.84 -2.48
CA GLY A 165 -8.23 -12.14 -2.16
C GLY A 165 -9.13 -12.16 -0.91
N LYS A 166 -9.04 -13.19 -0.06
CA LYS A 166 -9.96 -13.41 1.07
C LYS A 166 -9.84 -12.35 2.18
N LEU A 167 -10.91 -12.14 2.94
CA LEU A 167 -10.92 -11.25 4.10
C LEU A 167 -9.91 -11.73 5.16
N PRO A 168 -9.03 -10.85 5.68
CA PRO A 168 -8.01 -11.24 6.65
C PRO A 168 -8.63 -11.58 8.01
N THR A 169 -8.29 -12.73 8.59
CA THR A 169 -8.72 -13.15 9.94
C THR A 169 -8.10 -12.27 11.03
N TRP A 170 -8.75 -12.16 12.20
CA TRP A 170 -8.25 -11.37 13.33
C TRP A 170 -6.84 -11.80 13.78
N SER A 171 -6.56 -13.10 13.78
CA SER A 171 -5.23 -13.65 14.05
C SER A 171 -4.18 -13.17 13.04
N SER A 172 -4.53 -13.11 11.75
CA SER A 172 -3.62 -12.59 10.72
C SER A 172 -3.36 -11.10 10.88
N ILE A 173 -4.37 -10.31 11.25
CA ILE A 173 -4.21 -8.87 11.48
C ILE A 173 -3.31 -8.64 12.70
N ALA A 174 -3.58 -9.31 13.81
CA ALA A 174 -2.78 -9.20 15.03
C ALA A 174 -1.32 -9.59 14.78
N TRP A 175 -1.08 -10.68 14.05
CA TRP A 175 0.27 -11.09 13.65
C TRP A 175 1.00 -10.01 12.83
N LYS A 176 0.33 -9.43 11.82
CA LYS A 176 0.92 -8.36 11.00
C LYS A 176 1.22 -7.11 11.84
N VAL A 177 0.32 -6.73 12.76
CA VAL A 177 0.52 -5.61 13.68
C VAL A 177 1.69 -5.86 14.62
N CYS A 178 1.82 -7.05 15.21
CA CYS A 178 2.96 -7.38 16.06
C CYS A 178 4.28 -7.36 15.27
N ARG A 179 4.28 -7.87 14.04
CA ARG A 179 5.45 -7.81 13.17
C ARG A 179 5.85 -6.37 12.89
N GLU A 180 4.89 -5.50 12.53
CA GLU A 180 5.19 -4.08 12.29
C GLU A 180 5.55 -3.30 13.54
N PHE A 181 5.04 -3.68 14.71
CA PHE A 181 5.50 -3.10 15.97
C PHE A 181 7.01 -3.33 16.15
N VAL A 182 7.50 -4.55 15.86
CA VAL A 182 8.94 -4.86 15.94
C VAL A 182 9.73 -4.07 14.90
N VAL A 183 9.29 -4.08 13.64
CA VAL A 183 9.95 -3.33 12.55
C VAL A 183 9.98 -1.83 12.86
N GLY A 184 8.85 -1.26 13.26
CA GLY A 184 8.71 0.14 13.67
C GLY A 184 9.59 0.50 14.87
N THR A 185 9.72 -0.40 15.85
CA THR A 185 10.62 -0.20 17.00
C THR A 185 12.08 -0.15 16.55
N LEU A 186 12.50 -1.05 15.67
CA LEU A 186 13.87 -1.09 15.16
C LEU A 186 14.18 0.16 14.31
N LEU A 187 13.27 0.55 13.41
CA LEU A 187 13.40 1.78 12.61
C LEU A 187 13.41 3.01 13.51
N GLY A 188 12.47 3.12 14.44
CA GLY A 188 12.34 4.22 15.37
C GLY A 188 13.55 4.37 16.27
N ALA A 189 14.06 3.28 16.84
CA ALA A 189 15.29 3.30 17.63
C ALA A 189 16.49 3.75 16.78
N THR A 190 16.64 3.22 15.58
CA THR A 190 17.76 3.58 14.69
C THR A 190 17.72 5.05 14.29
N CYS A 191 16.58 5.53 13.79
CA CYS A 191 16.39 6.93 13.41
C CYS A 191 16.50 7.86 14.63
N GLY A 192 15.90 7.47 15.75
CA GLY A 192 15.98 8.20 17.01
C GLY A 192 17.42 8.33 17.48
N THR A 193 18.24 7.29 17.36
CA THR A 193 19.66 7.34 17.75
C THR A 193 20.41 8.31 16.83
N ILE A 194 20.21 8.25 15.52
CA ILE A 194 20.88 9.13 14.57
C ILE A 194 20.52 10.59 14.83
N VAL A 195 19.22 10.91 14.94
CA VAL A 195 18.75 12.27 15.17
C VAL A 195 19.11 12.75 16.58
N GLY A 196 19.02 11.88 17.58
CA GLY A 196 19.44 12.17 18.95
C GLY A 196 20.93 12.50 19.04
N LEU A 197 21.81 11.72 18.41
CA LEU A 197 23.24 12.01 18.37
C LEU A 197 23.54 13.33 17.66
N ALA A 198 22.83 13.64 16.56
CA ALA A 198 22.94 14.94 15.90
C ALA A 198 22.48 16.09 16.81
N ALA A 199 21.37 15.90 17.54
CA ALA A 199 20.87 16.86 18.53
C ALA A 199 21.86 17.06 19.69
N LEU A 200 22.50 15.99 20.16
CA LEU A 200 23.53 16.05 21.20
C LEU A 200 24.76 16.82 20.74
N ALA A 201 25.24 16.53 19.53
CA ALA A 201 26.39 17.22 18.95
C ALA A 201 26.11 18.71 18.72
N TRP A 202 24.86 19.07 18.39
CA TRP A 202 24.49 20.46 18.13
C TRP A 202 24.16 21.26 19.40
N LEU A 203 23.31 20.70 20.28
CA LEU A 203 22.74 21.41 21.42
C LEU A 203 23.46 21.11 22.74
N GLY A 204 24.22 20.03 22.81
CA GLY A 204 25.00 19.66 24.00
C GLY A 204 24.18 19.21 25.21
N GLN A 205 22.86 19.03 25.06
CA GLN A 205 21.95 18.73 26.17
C GLN A 205 21.52 17.25 26.14
N LEU A 206 22.00 16.47 27.11
CA LEU A 206 21.72 15.04 27.18
C LEU A 206 20.23 14.73 27.45
N ASN A 207 19.58 15.47 28.35
CA ASN A 207 18.17 15.25 28.68
C ASN A 207 17.28 15.49 27.45
N LEU A 208 17.51 16.59 26.73
CA LEU A 208 16.81 16.88 25.46
C LEU A 208 17.07 15.79 24.41
N THR A 209 18.31 15.30 24.32
CA THR A 209 18.69 14.23 23.40
C THR A 209 17.89 12.95 23.66
N LEU A 210 17.77 12.54 24.93
CA LEU A 210 17.00 11.36 25.31
C LEU A 210 15.51 11.54 24.99
N SER A 211 14.96 12.74 25.21
CA SER A 211 13.58 13.06 24.84
C SER A 211 13.34 12.99 23.33
N ILE A 212 14.26 13.50 22.52
CA ILE A 212 14.19 13.42 21.06
C ILE A 212 14.30 11.97 20.59
N PHE A 213 15.28 11.22 21.11
CA PHE A 213 15.46 9.80 20.82
C PHE A 213 14.18 9.01 21.13
N GLY A 214 13.68 9.11 22.36
CA GLY A 214 12.52 8.36 22.82
C GLY A 214 11.24 8.76 22.08
N GLY A 215 11.06 10.07 21.84
CA GLY A 215 9.94 10.60 21.09
C GLY A 215 9.92 10.08 19.65
N ILE A 216 11.04 10.13 18.93
CA ILE A 216 11.13 9.59 17.57
C ILE A 216 10.88 8.08 17.58
N ALA A 217 11.50 7.34 18.50
CA ALA A 217 11.33 5.90 18.57
C ALA A 217 9.87 5.50 18.79
N ALA A 218 9.18 6.14 19.74
CA ALA A 218 7.78 5.88 20.02
C ALA A 218 6.88 6.28 18.85
N SER A 219 7.08 7.47 18.27
CA SER A 219 6.25 7.98 17.19
C SER A 219 6.37 7.16 15.91
N VAL A 220 7.59 6.77 15.52
CA VAL A 220 7.82 5.92 14.33
C VAL A 220 7.23 4.53 14.54
N THR A 221 7.34 3.97 15.74
CA THR A 221 6.72 2.67 16.08
C THR A 221 5.20 2.73 15.95
N ALA A 222 4.58 3.78 16.51
CA ALA A 222 3.13 3.97 16.43
C ALA A 222 2.67 4.17 14.97
N ALA A 223 3.42 4.93 14.18
CA ALA A 223 3.15 5.17 12.77
C ALA A 223 3.19 3.87 11.93
N ALA A 224 4.19 3.00 12.16
CA ALA A 224 4.28 1.69 11.49
C ALA A 224 3.06 0.81 11.78
N VAL A 225 2.66 0.75 13.07
CA VAL A 225 1.48 -0.01 13.51
C VAL A 225 0.21 0.53 12.85
N LEU A 226 0.01 1.85 12.81
CA LEU A 226 -1.14 2.47 12.16
C LEU A 226 -1.20 2.15 10.67
N GLY A 227 -0.05 2.19 9.99
CA GLY A 227 0.02 1.93 8.57
C GLY A 227 -0.48 0.53 8.17
N VAL A 228 -0.37 -0.45 9.07
CA VAL A 228 -0.98 -1.78 8.85
C VAL A 228 -2.39 -1.87 9.45
N ALA A 229 -2.63 -1.31 10.64
CA ALA A 229 -3.90 -1.46 11.33
C ALA A 229 -5.06 -0.80 10.58
N VAL A 230 -4.86 0.43 10.08
CA VAL A 230 -5.93 1.24 9.48
C VAL A 230 -6.47 0.63 8.18
N PRO A 231 -5.65 0.25 7.17
CA PRO A 231 -6.17 -0.37 5.94
C PRO A 231 -6.94 -1.68 6.21
N ASN A 232 -6.46 -2.49 7.16
CA ASN A 232 -7.13 -3.73 7.54
C ASN A 232 -8.46 -3.47 8.27
N LEU A 233 -8.52 -2.42 9.11
CA LEU A 233 -9.75 -2.00 9.78
C LEU A 233 -10.79 -1.45 8.80
N LEU A 234 -10.37 -0.59 7.87
CA LEU A 234 -11.24 -0.03 6.83
C LEU A 234 -11.88 -1.15 5.99
N ARG A 235 -11.08 -2.13 5.55
CA ARG A 235 -11.59 -3.28 4.80
C ARG A 235 -12.60 -4.11 5.61
N ARG A 236 -12.39 -4.26 6.91
CA ARG A 236 -13.34 -4.94 7.81
C ARG A 236 -14.66 -4.17 7.97
N LEU A 237 -14.61 -2.84 7.95
CA LEU A 237 -15.78 -1.95 7.94
C LEU A 237 -16.46 -1.86 6.57
N LYS A 238 -16.00 -2.63 5.57
CA LYS A 238 -16.47 -2.58 4.18
C LYS A 238 -16.27 -1.22 3.51
N LEU A 239 -15.33 -0.42 4.02
CA LEU A 239 -14.85 0.79 3.38
C LEU A 239 -13.71 0.43 2.44
N ASP A 240 -13.61 1.11 1.31
CA ASP A 240 -12.52 0.89 0.36
C ASP A 240 -11.20 1.45 0.93
N PRO A 241 -10.24 0.59 1.32
CA PRO A 241 -9.00 1.05 1.90
C PRO A 241 -8.12 1.79 0.88
N GLN A 242 -8.29 1.58 -0.42
CA GLN A 242 -7.41 2.17 -1.43
C GLN A 242 -7.65 3.68 -1.58
N VAL A 243 -8.93 4.08 -1.54
CA VAL A 243 -9.33 5.49 -1.61
C VAL A 243 -9.18 6.19 -0.26
N ALA A 244 -9.50 5.48 0.83
CA ALA A 244 -9.58 6.09 2.16
C ALA A 244 -8.24 6.09 2.92
N ALA A 245 -7.34 5.13 2.70
CA ALA A 245 -6.14 5.01 3.52
C ALA A 245 -5.18 6.18 3.34
N GLY A 246 -5.04 6.77 2.14
CA GLY A 246 -4.09 7.87 1.93
C GLY A 246 -4.25 9.04 2.92
N PRO A 247 -5.31 9.85 2.78
CA PRO A 247 -5.47 11.05 3.61
C PRO A 247 -5.81 10.73 5.08
N ILE A 248 -6.56 9.66 5.34
CA ILE A 248 -6.96 9.32 6.72
C ILE A 248 -5.76 8.78 7.50
N VAL A 249 -4.94 7.90 6.90
CA VAL A 249 -3.78 7.36 7.61
C VAL A 249 -2.75 8.45 7.87
N LEU A 250 -2.50 9.34 6.91
CA LEU A 250 -1.61 10.48 7.13
C LEU A 250 -2.10 11.35 8.27
N ALA A 251 -3.39 11.71 8.27
CA ALA A 251 -3.96 12.53 9.33
C ALA A 251 -3.85 11.88 10.73
N MET A 252 -4.14 10.58 10.82
CA MET A 252 -3.96 9.84 12.07
C MET A 252 -2.50 9.73 12.47
N THR A 253 -1.60 9.58 11.49
CA THR A 253 -0.15 9.51 11.70
C THR A 253 0.36 10.82 12.29
N ASP A 254 -0.04 11.98 11.77
CA ASP A 254 0.35 13.28 12.32
C ASP A 254 -0.02 13.41 13.79
N LEU A 255 -1.30 13.18 14.10
CA LEU A 255 -1.83 13.35 15.46
C LEU A 255 -1.17 12.40 16.44
N ILE A 256 -1.03 11.12 16.08
CA ILE A 256 -0.43 10.11 16.96
C ILE A 256 1.08 10.35 17.10
N THR A 257 1.75 10.79 16.04
CA THR A 257 3.17 11.14 16.08
C THR A 257 3.44 12.28 17.06
N LEU A 258 2.64 13.35 17.01
CA LEU A 258 2.78 14.46 17.95
C LEU A 258 2.41 14.06 19.38
N LEU A 259 1.34 13.27 19.56
CA LEU A 259 0.96 12.74 20.87
C LEU A 259 2.10 11.92 21.47
N CYS A 260 2.65 10.95 20.74
CA CYS A 260 3.76 10.12 21.21
C CYS A 260 5.00 10.97 21.50
N TYR A 261 5.38 11.86 20.57
CA TYR A 261 6.58 12.69 20.67
C TYR A 261 6.53 13.56 21.93
N PHE A 262 5.45 14.32 22.12
CA PHE A 262 5.35 15.23 23.26
C PHE A 262 5.13 14.51 24.58
N ASN A 263 4.34 13.43 24.63
CA ASN A 263 4.16 12.69 25.89
C ASN A 263 5.45 12.02 26.35
N VAL A 264 6.21 11.43 25.44
CA VAL A 264 7.50 10.83 25.79
C VAL A 264 8.51 11.90 26.21
N ALA A 265 8.56 13.03 25.49
CA ALA A 265 9.41 14.14 25.87
C ALA A 265 9.05 14.69 27.26
N ARG A 266 7.76 14.92 27.53
CA ARG A 266 7.26 15.36 28.84
C ARG A 266 7.61 14.37 29.96
N TRP A 267 7.47 13.07 29.70
CA TRP A 267 7.78 12.03 30.69
C TRP A 267 9.28 11.96 31.01
N LEU A 268 10.16 12.18 30.03
CA LEU A 268 11.61 12.14 30.22
C LEU A 268 12.21 13.46 30.75
N MET A 269 11.49 14.57 30.61
CA MET A 269 11.93 15.90 31.07
C MET A 269 11.46 16.27 32.47
N ASN A 270 10.38 15.63 32.95
CA ASN A 270 9.92 15.72 34.33
C ASN A 270 10.73 14.78 35.23
#